data_AF-A0A2S3UX30-F1
#
_entry.id   AF-A0A2S3UX30-F1
#
_cell.length_a   1.000
_cell.length_b   1.000
_cell.length_c   1.000
_cell.angle_alpha   90.00
_cell.angle_beta   90.00
_cell.angle_gamma   90.00
#
_symmetry.space_group_name_H-M   'P 1'
#
loop_
_entity.id
_entity.type
_entity.pdbx_description
1 polymer ?
#
loop_
_entity_poly.entity_id
_entity_poly.type
_entity_poly.pdbx_seq_one_letter_code
_entity_poly.pdbx_strand_id
1 'polypeptide(L)'
;MRLADPTLEQSSVALSSSSPSPEARETDVTPEDVRTMTQYLRKARDRAIDIRDRSPAGSYLETVLTRTIDSLTLELSQLDYLLTSRPANVVMHARRMRPAI
;
A
#
# COMPACT_ATOMS: atom_id res chain seq x y z
N MET A 1 56.60 -31.18 1.65
CA MET A 1 55.34 -30.52 2.08
C MET A 1 54.64 -30.06 0.81
N ARG A 2 53.60 -30.76 0.32
CA ARG A 2 52.17 -30.33 0.32
C ARG A 2 51.99 -28.86 -0.13
N LEU A 3 51.25 -28.51 -1.19
CA LEU A 3 50.02 -29.08 -1.77
C LEU A 3 49.96 -28.91 -3.31
N ALA A 4 49.13 -29.75 -3.92
CA ALA A 4 48.65 -29.73 -5.30
C ALA A 4 47.38 -28.88 -5.47
N ASP A 5 47.19 -28.36 -6.71
CA ASP A 5 45.95 -28.17 -7.51
C ASP A 5 44.83 -27.20 -7.03
N PRO A 6 43.87 -26.78 -7.91
CA PRO A 6 43.90 -26.50 -9.36
C PRO A 6 43.12 -25.22 -9.78
N THR A 7 43.10 -24.94 -11.09
CA THR A 7 42.23 -24.03 -11.87
C THR A 7 40.71 -24.26 -11.71
N LEU A 8 39.91 -23.18 -11.62
CA LEU A 8 38.51 -23.06 -12.08
C LEU A 8 38.25 -21.58 -12.48
N GLU A 9 38.20 -21.23 -13.77
CA GLU A 9 37.01 -21.23 -14.64
C GLU A 9 35.82 -20.42 -14.08
N GLN A 10 35.57 -19.29 -14.75
CA GLN A 10 34.27 -18.72 -15.14
C GLN A 10 33.06 -19.01 -14.24
N SER A 11 32.47 -17.94 -13.68
CA SER A 11 31.01 -17.83 -13.71
C SER A 11 30.56 -16.37 -13.63
N SER A 12 30.19 -15.85 -14.80
CA SER A 12 29.27 -14.73 -14.92
C SER A 12 27.98 -15.07 -14.18
N VAL A 13 27.66 -14.29 -13.14
CA VAL A 13 26.27 -14.06 -12.76
C VAL A 13 26.11 -12.57 -12.58
N ALA A 14 25.87 -11.88 -13.70
CA ALA A 14 25.17 -10.61 -13.66
C ALA A 14 23.80 -10.92 -13.06
N LEU A 15 23.65 -10.65 -11.77
CA LEU A 15 22.37 -10.63 -11.08
C LEU A 15 21.52 -9.56 -11.77
N SER A 16 20.78 -9.97 -12.79
CA SER A 16 19.62 -9.23 -13.27
C SER A 16 18.67 -9.11 -12.09
N SER A 17 18.80 -8.03 -11.34
CA SER A 17 17.77 -7.58 -10.43
C SER A 17 16.57 -7.22 -11.32
N SER A 18 15.71 -8.19 -11.61
CA SER A 18 14.35 -7.89 -12.01
C SER A 18 13.70 -7.24 -10.80
N SER A 19 13.87 -5.92 -10.69
CA SER A 19 12.98 -5.09 -9.90
C SER A 19 11.56 -5.51 -10.28
N PRO A 20 10.74 -6.00 -9.32
CA PRO A 20 9.37 -6.34 -9.65
C PRO A 20 8.74 -5.07 -10.20
N SER A 21 8.48 -5.08 -11.50
CA SER A 21 7.58 -4.11 -12.09
C SER A 21 6.32 -4.17 -11.24
N PRO A 22 5.79 -3.05 -10.74
CA PRO A 22 4.46 -3.06 -10.15
C PRO A 22 3.52 -3.39 -11.31
N GLU A 23 3.34 -4.69 -11.58
CA GLU A 23 2.18 -5.17 -12.30
C GLU A 23 1.01 -4.57 -11.55
N ALA A 24 0.45 -3.52 -12.14
CA ALA A 24 -0.77 -2.91 -11.69
C ALA A 24 -1.78 -4.05 -11.70
N ARG A 25 -2.04 -4.63 -10.53
CA ARG A 25 -3.20 -5.48 -10.34
C ARG A 25 -4.38 -4.58 -10.62
N GLU A 26 -4.90 -4.69 -11.84
CA GLU A 26 -6.08 -3.98 -12.30
C GLU A 26 -7.18 -4.40 -11.33
N THR A 27 -7.44 -3.51 -10.37
CA THR A 27 -8.42 -3.73 -9.33
C THR A 27 -9.71 -3.23 -9.93
N ASP A 28 -10.61 -4.16 -10.27
CA ASP A 28 -11.96 -3.82 -10.75
C ASP A 28 -12.75 -3.22 -9.57
N VAL A 29 -12.52 -1.94 -9.33
CA VAL A 29 -13.12 -1.17 -8.23
C VAL A 29 -13.78 0.05 -8.85
N THR A 30 -15.10 0.10 -8.76
CA THR A 30 -15.87 1.23 -9.29
C THR A 30 -15.94 2.37 -8.28
N PRO A 31 -16.21 3.62 -8.71
CA PRO A 31 -16.46 4.73 -7.79
C PRO A 31 -17.62 4.47 -6.82
N GLU A 32 -18.61 3.67 -7.22
CA GLU A 32 -19.73 3.29 -6.39
C GLU A 32 -19.33 2.32 -5.28
N ASP A 33 -18.41 1.40 -5.55
CA ASP A 33 -17.80 0.53 -4.55
C ASP A 33 -17.06 1.33 -3.48
N VAL A 34 -16.27 2.33 -3.90
CA VAL A 34 -15.54 3.19 -2.95
C VAL A 34 -16.50 4.03 -2.10
N ARG A 35 -17.58 4.57 -2.68
CA ARG A 35 -18.63 5.28 -1.93
C ARG A 35 -19.32 4.37 -0.92
N THR A 36 -19.61 3.14 -1.33
CA THR A 36 -20.23 2.12 -0.48
C THR A 36 -19.29 1.75 0.67
N MET A 37 -18.02 1.50 0.38
CA MET A 37 -16.98 1.23 1.38
C MET A 37 -16.86 2.38 2.39
N THR A 38 -16.81 3.63 1.91
CA THR A 38 -16.74 4.82 2.76
C THR A 38 -17.94 4.89 3.73
N GLN A 39 -19.14 4.56 3.26
CA GLN A 39 -20.34 4.52 4.11
C GLN A 39 -20.25 3.42 5.17
N TYR A 40 -19.77 2.23 4.81
CA TYR A 40 -19.59 1.14 5.76
C TYR A 40 -18.55 1.48 6.83
N LEU A 41 -17.40 2.03 6.45
CA LEU A 41 -16.35 2.43 7.39
C LEU A 41 -16.83 3.51 8.36
N ARG A 42 -17.61 4.50 7.89
CA ARG A 42 -18.24 5.50 8.77
C ARG A 42 -19.18 4.86 9.77
N LYS A 43 -20.11 4.01 9.31
CA LYS A 43 -21.05 3.30 10.20
C LYS A 43 -20.32 2.40 11.21
N ALA A 44 -19.27 1.71 10.78
CA ALA A 44 -18.46 0.86 11.65
C ALA A 44 -17.77 1.68 12.74
N ARG A 45 -17.18 2.83 12.37
CA ARG A 45 -16.54 3.73 13.32
C ARG A 45 -17.54 4.28 14.33
N ASP A 46 -18.68 4.78 13.86
CA ASP A 46 -19.71 5.34 14.74
C ASP A 46 -20.25 4.27 15.70
N ARG A 47 -20.42 3.03 15.21
CA ARG A 47 -20.79 1.90 16.06
C ARG A 47 -19.71 1.52 17.07
N ALA A 48 -18.43 1.59 16.69
CA ALA A 48 -17.33 1.33 17.61
C ALA A 48 -17.28 2.37 18.73
N ILE A 49 -17.55 3.65 18.42
CA ILE A 49 -17.69 4.73 19.41
C ILE A 49 -18.84 4.41 20.38
N ASP A 50 -20.03 4.09 19.87
CA ASP A 50 -21.19 3.74 20.70
C ASP A 50 -20.92 2.59 21.69
N ILE A 51 -20.19 1.57 21.24
CA ILE A 51 -19.84 0.41 22.08
C ILE A 51 -18.78 0.80 23.10
N ARG A 52 -17.77 1.56 22.71
CA ARG A 52 -16.69 1.99 23.60
C ARG A 52 -17.24 2.84 24.74
N ASP A 53 -18.15 3.76 24.45
CA ASP A 53 -18.73 4.66 25.43
C ASP A 53 -19.60 3.92 26.48
N ARG A 54 -20.02 2.69 26.17
CA ARG A 54 -20.73 1.79 27.10
C ARG A 54 -19.81 0.72 27.72
N SER A 55 -18.55 0.67 27.32
CA SER A 55 -17.59 -0.30 27.82
C SER A 55 -17.02 0.17 29.17
N PRO A 56 -16.72 -0.75 30.10
CA PRO A 56 -16.06 -0.37 31.35
C PRO A 56 -14.69 0.27 31.10
N ALA A 57 -14.40 1.35 31.82
CA ALA A 57 -13.11 2.04 31.74
C ALA A 57 -11.96 1.12 32.17
N GLY A 58 -10.83 1.21 31.46
CA GLY A 58 -9.66 0.34 31.61
C GLY A 58 -9.86 -1.08 31.09
N SER A 59 -11.00 -1.40 30.47
CA SER A 59 -11.22 -2.74 29.92
C SER A 59 -10.38 -2.96 28.65
N TYR A 60 -10.04 -4.23 28.41
CA TYR A 60 -9.43 -4.63 27.15
C TYR A 60 -10.29 -4.21 25.94
N LEU A 61 -11.61 -4.32 26.06
CA LEU A 61 -12.54 -3.93 25.02
C LEU A 61 -12.46 -2.44 24.69
N GLU A 62 -12.39 -1.56 25.69
CA GLU A 62 -12.20 -0.12 25.48
C GLU A 62 -10.89 0.17 24.72
N THR A 63 -9.80 -0.52 25.10
CA THR A 63 -8.49 -0.36 24.45
C THR A 63 -8.53 -0.80 22.99
N VAL A 64 -9.16 -1.95 22.72
CA VAL A 64 -9.34 -2.47 21.34
C VAL A 64 -10.19 -1.51 20.52
N LEU A 65 -11.33 -1.07 21.05
CA LEU A 65 -12.23 -0.16 20.34
C LEU A 65 -11.58 1.18 20.07
N THR A 66 -10.76 1.70 20.98
CA THR A 66 -9.99 2.93 20.75
C THR A 66 -9.07 2.76 19.54
N ARG A 67 -8.27 1.68 19.49
CA ARG A 67 -7.40 1.40 18.34
C ARG A 67 -8.19 1.20 17.05
N THR A 68 -9.33 0.50 17.12
CA THR A 68 -10.21 0.29 15.96
C THR A 68 -10.75 1.61 15.42
N ILE A 69 -11.19 2.53 16.29
CA ILE A 69 -11.68 3.86 15.89
C ILE A 69 -10.55 4.66 15.21
N ASP A 70 -9.34 4.62 15.77
CA ASP A 70 -8.18 5.31 15.19
C ASP A 70 -7.84 4.76 13.80
N SER A 71 -7.80 3.43 13.65
CA SER A 71 -7.55 2.77 12.35
C SER A 71 -8.62 3.10 11.32
N LEU A 72 -9.91 3.03 11.68
CA LEU A 72 -11.00 3.39 10.76
C LEU A 72 -10.95 4.87 10.34
N THR A 73 -10.55 5.75 11.26
CA THR A 73 -10.38 7.18 10.97
C THR A 73 -9.22 7.41 9.99
N LEU A 74 -8.12 6.68 10.15
CA LEU A 74 -6.99 6.73 9.22
C LEU A 74 -7.40 6.23 7.83
N GLU A 75 -8.07 5.09 7.73
CA GLU A 75 -8.52 4.53 6.45
C GLU A 75 -9.49 5.47 5.72
N LEU A 76 -10.43 6.08 6.44
CA LEU A 76 -11.32 7.10 5.88
C LEU A 76 -10.54 8.31 5.34
N SER A 77 -9.51 8.74 6.05
CA SER A 77 -8.66 9.86 5.63
C SER A 77 -7.82 9.51 4.40
N GLN A 78 -7.33 8.28 4.31
CA GLN A 78 -6.61 7.77 3.14
C GLN A 78 -7.52 7.72 1.91
N LEU A 79 -8.75 7.21 2.07
CA LEU A 79 -9.73 7.22 0.98
C LEU A 79 -10.05 8.64 0.53
N ASP A 80 -10.27 9.57 1.46
CA ASP A 80 -10.51 10.98 1.13
C ASP A 80 -9.32 11.61 0.39
N TYR A 81 -8.10 11.36 0.87
CA TYR A 81 -6.87 11.81 0.20
C TYR A 81 -6.76 11.26 -1.23
N LEU A 82 -7.00 9.96 -1.44
CA LEU A 82 -6.90 9.34 -2.76
C LEU A 82 -7.99 9.81 -3.72
N LEU A 83 -9.20 10.06 -3.22
CA LEU A 83 -10.32 10.56 -4.03
C LEU A 83 -10.16 12.04 -4.41
N THR A 84 -9.57 12.84 -3.53
CA THR A 84 -9.31 14.28 -3.77
C THR A 84 -8.05 14.50 -4.59
N SER A 85 -7.03 13.65 -4.40
CA SER A 85 -5.80 13.65 -5.17
C SER A 85 -6.03 12.98 -6.53
N ARG A 86 -6.68 13.70 -7.46
CA ARG A 86 -6.63 13.34 -8.88
C ARG A 86 -5.15 13.11 -9.23
N PRO A 87 -4.76 11.97 -9.83
CA PRO A 87 -3.36 11.75 -10.16
C PRO A 87 -2.96 12.90 -11.09
N ALA A 88 -2.05 13.75 -10.62
CA ALA A 88 -1.38 14.70 -11.48
C ALA A 88 -0.83 13.84 -12.62
N ASN A 89 -1.33 14.06 -13.84
CA ASN A 89 -0.84 13.36 -15.03
C ASN A 89 0.68 13.35 -14.93
N VAL A 90 1.26 12.20 -14.61
CA VAL A 90 2.70 12.02 -14.64
C VAL A 90 2.99 12.04 -16.13
N VAL A 91 3.19 13.24 -16.67
CA VAL A 91 3.62 13.46 -18.04
C VAL A 91 5.01 12.85 -18.08
N MET A 92 5.07 11.54 -18.34
CA MET A 92 6.28 10.83 -18.73
C MET A 92 6.76 11.57 -19.96
N HIS A 93 7.70 12.50 -19.74
CA HIS A 93 8.35 13.21 -20.83
C HIS A 93 9.07 12.13 -21.62
N ALA A 94 8.43 11.67 -22.70
CA ALA A 94 9.02 10.78 -23.67
C ALA A 94 10.31 11.45 -24.11
N ARG A 95 11.43 10.97 -23.57
CA ARG A 95 12.78 11.39 -23.90
C ARG A 95 13.00 11.00 -25.36
N ARG A 96 12.55 11.85 -26.28
CA ARG A 96 12.82 11.73 -27.71
C ARG A 96 14.33 11.79 -27.86
N MET A 97 14.96 10.64 -28.08
CA MET A 97 16.35 10.58 -28.49
C MET A 97 16.47 11.34 -29.81
N ARG A 98 17.35 12.35 -29.86
CA ARG A 98 17.69 12.99 -31.14
C ARG A 98 18.67 12.07 -31.87
N PRO A 99 18.49 11.84 -33.19
CA PRO A 99 19.48 11.12 -33.99
C PRO A 99 20.80 11.89 -33.99
N ALA A 100 21.91 11.17 -33.89
CA ALA A 100 23.23 11.75 -34.16
C ALA A 100 23.32 12.06 -35.66
N ILE A 101 23.67 13.30 -35.99
CA ILE A 101 24.05 13.73 -37.34
C ILE A 101 25.56 13.57 -37.47
#